data_AF-A0A6P2JBI7-F1
#
_entry.id   AF-A0A6P2JBI7-F1
#
_cell.length_a   1.000
_cell.length_b   1.000
_cell.length_c   1.000
_cell.angle_alpha   90.00
_cell.angle_beta   90.00
_cell.angle_gamma   90.00
#
_symmetry.space_group_name_H-M   'P 1'
#
loop_
_entity.id
_entity.type
_entity.pdbx_description
1 polymer ?
#
loop_
_entity_poly.entity_id
_entity_poly.type
_entity_poly.pdbx_seq_one_letter_code
_entity_poly.pdbx_strand_id
1 'polypeptide(L)'
;MNIPSARFIRPALLTACVAALAALQACNGDACFGVDVCFNDNTQTVALSGTAATGAALASAPVTVSCAQGSATTLTDGGGNYRVTVNAALPCVLTVTSGGTSLHSLAYAGGTFNTTPETELMLVYLAARLGTNTAGLIGNFQGSARFQRAMNDPGIVQAAQSAVVTNLQQRYAVAFATPAFLTTPFTVGQPGVDGDLDALAKAGAIDANGMPDAAAVSLLTQAGAAQPL
;
A
#
# COMPACT_ATOMS: atom_id res chain seq x y z
N MET A 1 -8.68 -0.35 -70.45
CA MET A 1 -8.05 -0.91 -69.24
C MET A 1 -7.29 -2.16 -69.66
N ASN A 2 -5.98 -2.19 -69.43
CA ASN A 2 -5.03 -3.33 -69.47
C ASN A 2 -3.70 -2.94 -70.14
N ILE A 3 -2.69 -2.65 -69.32
CA ILE A 3 -1.28 -2.58 -69.70
C ILE A 3 -0.58 -3.73 -68.97
N PRO A 4 0.15 -4.62 -69.67
CA PRO A 4 1.05 -5.56 -69.02
C PRO A 4 2.54 -5.34 -69.37
N SER A 5 3.38 -5.77 -68.43
CA SER A 5 4.76 -6.27 -68.60
C SER A 5 5.87 -5.23 -68.90
N ALA A 6 6.66 -4.81 -67.89
CA ALA A 6 7.84 -5.48 -67.30
C ALA A 6 9.13 -5.35 -68.13
N ARG A 7 10.21 -4.82 -67.52
CA ARG A 7 11.50 -5.51 -67.25
C ARG A 7 12.62 -4.54 -66.80
N PHE A 8 13.29 -4.94 -65.71
CA PHE A 8 14.73 -4.84 -65.36
C PHE A 8 15.35 -3.42 -65.29
N ILE A 9 16.22 -3.07 -64.32
CA ILE A 9 17.57 -3.62 -64.09
C ILE A 9 18.01 -3.26 -62.63
N ARG A 10 18.60 -4.22 -61.92
CA ARG A 10 19.47 -4.05 -60.72
C ARG A 10 20.91 -3.80 -61.20
N PRO A 11 21.82 -3.03 -60.52
CA PRO A 11 22.51 -3.57 -59.33
C PRO A 11 23.13 -2.56 -58.32
N ALA A 12 23.70 -3.14 -57.24
CA ALA A 12 24.87 -2.70 -56.46
C ALA A 12 24.73 -1.46 -55.55
N LEU A 13 24.65 -1.67 -54.22
CA LEU A 13 25.75 -1.78 -53.24
C LEU A 13 26.00 -0.44 -52.54
N LEU A 14 25.68 -0.35 -51.24
CA LEU A 14 26.57 0.24 -50.23
C LEU A 14 26.02 -0.04 -48.82
N THR A 15 26.84 -0.79 -48.09
CA THR A 15 26.83 -1.11 -46.66
C THR A 15 27.15 0.11 -45.81
N ALA A 16 26.44 0.33 -44.70
CA ALA A 16 27.00 0.66 -43.36
C ALA A 16 25.90 0.96 -42.31
N CYS A 17 25.97 0.23 -41.19
CA CYS A 17 25.86 0.64 -39.77
C CYS A 17 25.00 1.90 -39.42
N VAL A 18 24.14 1.89 -38.39
CA VAL A 18 24.47 1.79 -36.96
C VAL A 18 23.20 1.46 -36.17
N ALA A 19 23.32 0.58 -35.17
CA ALA A 19 22.32 0.30 -34.15
C ALA A 19 22.07 1.55 -33.28
N ALA A 20 20.83 2.05 -33.23
CA ALA A 20 20.43 3.07 -32.26
C ALA A 20 19.92 2.37 -31.00
N LEU A 21 20.75 2.48 -29.95
CA LEU A 21 20.52 1.98 -28.61
C LEU A 21 19.26 2.57 -27.97
N ALA A 22 18.56 1.72 -27.23
CA ALA A 22 17.69 2.12 -26.13
C ALA A 22 18.50 2.83 -25.03
N ALA A 23 18.04 4.00 -24.61
CA ALA A 23 18.23 4.54 -23.25
C ALA A 23 17.34 5.78 -23.07
N LEU A 24 16.05 5.56 -22.81
CA LEU A 24 15.25 6.56 -22.11
C LEU A 24 15.40 6.28 -20.61
N GLN A 25 16.60 6.54 -20.09
CA GLN A 25 16.79 6.61 -18.65
C GLN A 25 16.20 7.95 -18.20
N ALA A 26 15.16 7.86 -17.38
CA ALA A 26 14.53 8.98 -16.73
C ALA A 26 15.57 9.84 -15.99
N CYS A 27 15.38 11.15 -16.04
CA CYS A 27 16.05 12.11 -15.15
C CYS A 27 15.70 11.79 -13.68
N ASN A 28 16.54 11.02 -13.00
CA ASN A 28 16.79 11.24 -11.58
C ASN A 28 17.82 12.36 -11.50
N GLY A 29 17.36 13.58 -11.25
CA GLY A 29 18.24 14.75 -11.21
C GLY A 29 19.08 14.75 -9.94
N ASP A 30 20.35 14.35 -10.04
CA ASP A 30 21.36 14.63 -9.01
C ASP A 30 21.69 16.14 -9.05
N ALA A 31 21.37 16.88 -7.99
CA ALA A 31 21.80 18.25 -7.82
C ALA A 31 23.15 18.29 -7.09
N CYS A 32 24.24 18.34 -7.86
CA CYS A 32 25.60 18.44 -7.31
C CYS A 32 25.98 19.91 -7.11
N PHE A 33 26.06 20.36 -5.84
CA PHE A 33 26.76 21.60 -5.49
C PHE A 33 28.14 21.26 -4.91
N GLY A 34 29.17 21.89 -5.47
CA GLY A 34 30.57 21.51 -5.29
C GLY A 34 31.04 21.47 -3.84
N VAL A 35 31.14 20.26 -3.30
CA VAL A 35 32.24 19.66 -2.53
C VAL A 35 31.84 18.20 -2.27
N ASP A 36 32.28 17.30 -3.16
CA ASP A 36 32.33 15.82 -3.04
C ASP A 36 31.36 15.09 -2.09
N VAL A 37 30.06 15.44 -2.10
CA VAL A 37 28.99 14.69 -1.44
C VAL A 37 27.74 14.77 -2.30
N CYS A 38 27.43 13.69 -3.03
CA CYS A 38 26.14 13.55 -3.70
C CYS A 38 25.10 13.09 -2.67
N PHE A 39 24.22 13.99 -2.23
CA PHE A 39 23.02 13.58 -1.50
C PHE A 39 22.00 13.05 -2.52
N ASN A 40 21.87 11.73 -2.59
CA ASN A 40 20.70 11.11 -3.23
C ASN A 40 19.50 11.32 -2.30
N ASP A 41 18.91 12.51 -2.33
CA ASP A 41 17.62 12.74 -1.70
C ASP A 41 16.55 12.09 -2.58
N ASN A 42 16.39 10.77 -2.45
CA ASN A 42 15.38 9.98 -3.15
C ASN A 42 13.98 10.18 -2.55
N THR A 43 13.77 11.30 -1.85
CA THR A 43 12.47 11.68 -1.33
C THR A 43 11.73 12.51 -2.38
N GLN A 44 10.42 12.32 -2.45
CA GLN A 44 9.53 13.08 -3.29
C GLN A 44 8.37 13.62 -2.47
N THR A 45 7.74 14.68 -2.93
CA THR A 45 6.51 15.17 -2.30
C THR A 45 5.38 14.17 -2.55
N VAL A 46 4.96 13.47 -1.50
CA VAL A 46 3.86 12.50 -1.51
C VAL A 46 2.66 13.09 -0.78
N ALA A 47 1.51 13.16 -1.45
CA ALA A 47 0.24 13.48 -0.82
C ALA A 47 -0.49 12.20 -0.41
N LEU A 48 -0.86 12.11 0.87
CA LEU A 48 -1.60 10.99 1.44
C LEU A 48 -2.91 11.48 2.04
N SER A 49 -3.96 10.68 1.86
CA SER A 49 -5.26 10.86 2.49
C SER A 49 -5.82 9.53 2.95
N GLY A 50 -6.84 9.55 3.80
CA GLY A 50 -7.53 8.32 4.20
C GLY A 50 -8.58 8.58 5.25
N THR A 51 -9.32 7.53 5.58
CA THR A 51 -10.29 7.51 6.68
C THR A 51 -9.80 6.52 7.72
N ALA A 52 -9.77 6.95 8.99
CA ALA A 52 -9.48 6.09 10.13
C ALA A 52 -10.77 5.76 10.89
N ALA A 53 -11.15 4.48 10.90
CA ALA A 53 -12.40 4.04 11.48
C ALA A 53 -12.37 2.57 11.93
N THR A 54 -13.19 2.25 12.92
CA THR A 54 -13.42 0.89 13.43
C THR A 54 -14.89 0.49 13.36
N GLY A 55 -15.62 0.99 12.35
CA GLY A 55 -17.10 1.09 12.33
C GLY A 55 -17.63 2.38 12.96
N ALA A 56 -16.76 3.11 13.66
CA ALA A 56 -16.97 4.50 14.06
C ALA A 56 -15.73 5.33 13.69
N ALA A 57 -15.94 6.60 13.39
CA ALA A 57 -14.88 7.53 13.06
C ALA A 57 -13.93 7.69 14.26
N LEU A 58 -12.63 7.51 14.03
CA LEU A 58 -11.62 7.85 15.02
C LEU A 58 -11.37 9.36 14.93
N ALA A 59 -12.17 10.16 15.63
CA ALA A 59 -12.08 11.62 15.58
C ALA A 59 -10.92 12.18 16.42
N SER A 60 -10.24 13.21 15.91
CA SER A 60 -9.09 13.86 16.59
C SER A 60 -7.98 12.89 17.00
N ALA A 61 -7.83 11.79 16.26
CA ALA A 61 -6.83 10.78 16.47
C ALA A 61 -5.51 11.20 15.78
N PRO A 62 -4.36 11.17 16.46
CA PRO A 62 -3.07 11.39 15.82
C PRO A 62 -2.78 10.31 14.78
N VAL A 63 -2.38 10.77 13.60
CA VAL A 63 -1.92 9.94 12.49
C VAL A 63 -0.43 10.19 12.32
N THR A 64 0.38 9.15 12.48
CA THR A 64 1.81 9.18 12.18
C THR A 64 2.06 8.47 10.86
N VAL A 65 2.79 9.12 9.97
CA VAL A 65 3.25 8.56 8.70
C VAL A 65 4.76 8.38 8.78
N SER A 66 5.20 7.13 8.75
CA SER A 66 6.63 6.75 8.81
C SER A 66 7.02 6.04 7.53
N CYS A 67 7.77 6.72 6.68
CA CYS A 67 8.17 6.20 5.38
C CYS A 67 9.55 5.54 5.43
N ALA A 68 9.93 4.84 4.35
CA ALA A 68 11.27 4.27 4.21
C ALA A 68 12.34 5.36 4.42
N GLN A 69 12.07 6.57 3.91
CA GLN A 69 12.72 7.81 4.32
C GLN A 69 11.67 8.92 4.42
N GLY A 70 11.77 9.79 5.43
CA GLY A 70 10.80 10.85 5.69
C GLY A 70 9.66 10.42 6.61
N SER A 71 9.06 11.40 7.30
CA SER A 71 7.92 11.18 8.18
C SER A 71 7.08 12.45 8.30
N ALA A 72 5.81 12.29 8.69
CA ALA A 72 4.92 13.39 9.00
C ALA A 72 3.88 12.97 10.04
N THR A 73 3.22 13.94 10.65
CA THR A 73 2.11 13.71 11.57
C THR A 73 0.94 14.63 11.21
N THR A 74 -0.29 14.14 11.41
CA THR A 74 -1.52 14.93 11.25
C THR A 74 -2.57 14.44 12.25
N LEU A 75 -3.76 15.03 12.22
CA LEU A 75 -4.92 14.59 12.99
C LEU A 75 -6.05 14.22 12.04
N THR A 76 -6.87 13.27 12.47
CA THR A 76 -8.16 13.04 11.83
C THR A 76 -9.17 14.13 12.20
N ASP A 77 -10.07 14.44 11.27
CA ASP A 77 -11.22 15.30 11.54
C ASP A 77 -12.35 14.56 12.29
N GLY A 78 -13.49 15.23 12.52
CA GLY A 78 -14.64 14.62 13.21
C GLY A 78 -15.27 13.44 12.47
N GLY A 79 -15.02 13.29 11.17
CA GLY A 79 -15.43 12.15 10.35
C GLY A 79 -14.36 11.07 10.21
N GLY A 80 -13.21 11.21 10.91
CA GLY A 80 -12.10 10.26 10.84
C GLY A 80 -11.18 10.47 9.63
N ASN A 81 -11.40 11.51 8.81
CA ASN A 81 -10.61 11.74 7.62
C ASN A 81 -9.29 12.42 7.97
N TYR A 82 -8.21 12.05 7.30
CA TYR A 82 -6.92 12.75 7.38
C TYR A 82 -6.36 13.05 5.99
N ARG A 83 -5.55 14.10 5.94
CA ARG A 83 -4.72 14.47 4.78
C ARG A 83 -3.38 14.98 5.27
N VAL A 84 -2.33 14.60 4.56
CA VAL A 84 -0.96 15.04 4.86
C VAL A 84 -0.11 15.00 3.60
N THR A 85 0.79 15.97 3.47
CA THR A 85 1.83 15.97 2.44
C THR A 85 3.17 15.81 3.12
N VAL A 86 4.00 14.91 2.61
CA VAL A 86 5.32 14.58 3.18
C VAL A 86 6.36 14.48 2.07
N ASN A 87 7.57 14.97 2.31
CA ASN A 87 8.71 14.65 1.46
C ASN A 87 9.29 13.31 1.92
N ALA A 88 9.05 12.26 1.14
CA ALA A 88 9.35 10.89 1.54
C ALA A 88 9.76 9.96 0.39
N ALA A 89 10.50 8.92 0.74
CA ALA A 89 10.67 7.73 -0.08
C ALA A 89 9.68 6.66 0.39
N LEU A 90 8.85 6.16 -0.53
CA LEU A 90 7.85 5.12 -0.28
C LEU A 90 8.51 3.75 -0.05
N PRO A 91 7.82 2.81 0.62
CA PRO A 91 6.47 2.90 1.15
C PRO A 91 6.43 3.57 2.53
N CYS A 92 5.23 3.81 3.06
CA CYS A 92 4.99 4.36 4.39
C CYS A 92 4.08 3.47 5.22
N VAL A 93 4.40 3.33 6.50
CA VAL A 93 3.50 2.82 7.53
C VAL A 93 2.70 4.00 8.06
N LEU A 94 1.38 3.85 8.09
CA LEU A 94 0.48 4.79 8.74
C LEU A 94 0.09 4.20 10.10
N THR A 95 0.09 5.01 11.14
CA THR A 95 -0.28 4.61 12.50
C THR A 95 -1.28 5.60 13.05
N VAL A 96 -2.47 5.12 13.40
CA VAL A 96 -3.51 5.92 14.04
C VAL A 96 -3.75 5.39 15.43
N THR A 97 -3.63 6.25 16.45
CA THR A 97 -3.85 5.86 17.84
C THR A 97 -5.07 6.55 18.42
N SER A 98 -5.94 5.82 19.10
CA SER A 98 -7.14 6.39 19.75
C SER A 98 -7.49 5.56 20.98
N GLY A 99 -7.82 6.20 22.11
CA GLY A 99 -8.36 5.49 23.28
C GLY A 99 -7.48 4.35 23.84
N GLY A 100 -6.17 4.37 23.59
CA GLY A 100 -5.25 3.30 24.00
C GLY A 100 -5.06 2.17 22.98
N THR A 101 -5.76 2.21 21.85
CA THR A 101 -5.54 1.29 20.72
C THR A 101 -4.71 1.94 19.61
N SER A 102 -4.13 1.13 18.74
CA SER A 102 -3.33 1.58 17.60
C SER A 102 -3.62 0.70 16.41
N LEU A 103 -4.08 1.33 15.32
CA LEU A 103 -4.27 0.69 14.03
C LEU A 103 -3.19 1.13 13.07
N HIS A 104 -2.79 0.21 12.22
CA HIS A 104 -1.74 0.41 11.25
C HIS A 104 -2.26 0.17 9.84
N SER A 105 -1.64 0.87 8.89
CA SER A 105 -1.89 0.72 7.47
C SER A 105 -0.61 0.95 6.68
N LEU A 106 -0.72 0.84 5.35
CA LEU A 106 0.39 0.89 4.41
C LEU A 106 0.03 1.78 3.22
N ALA A 107 0.89 2.75 2.92
CA ALA A 107 0.88 3.50 1.67
C ALA A 107 2.10 3.14 0.83
N TYR A 108 1.87 2.55 -0.35
CA TYR A 108 2.93 2.24 -1.33
C TYR A 108 2.97 3.24 -2.50
N ALA A 109 2.09 4.25 -2.48
CA ALA A 109 1.99 5.32 -3.45
C ALA A 109 1.44 6.59 -2.79
N GLY A 110 1.37 7.70 -3.51
CA GLY A 110 0.50 8.82 -3.13
C GLY A 110 -0.98 8.47 -3.39
N GLY A 111 -1.90 9.07 -2.63
CA GLY A 111 -3.34 8.85 -2.79
C GLY A 111 -4.05 8.49 -1.49
N THR A 112 -5.13 7.73 -1.61
CA THR A 112 -5.95 7.31 -0.47
C THR A 112 -5.50 5.97 0.07
N PHE A 113 -5.23 5.92 1.36
CA PHE A 113 -4.90 4.74 2.14
C PHE A 113 -5.61 4.84 3.48
N ASN A 114 -6.60 4.00 3.72
CA ASN A 114 -7.40 4.02 4.94
C ASN A 114 -6.67 3.35 6.10
N THR A 115 -7.09 3.60 7.33
CA THR A 115 -6.57 2.91 8.53
C THR A 115 -7.74 2.29 9.29
N THR A 116 -7.94 0.99 9.12
CA THR A 116 -9.10 0.24 9.65
C THR A 116 -8.64 -1.12 10.22
N PRO A 117 -9.50 -1.85 10.94
CA PRO A 117 -9.19 -3.22 11.37
C PRO A 117 -8.81 -4.16 10.22
N GLU A 118 -9.32 -3.95 9.01
CA GLU A 118 -8.95 -4.75 7.84
C GLU A 118 -7.51 -4.47 7.38
N THR A 119 -7.06 -3.20 7.44
CA THR A 119 -5.67 -2.85 7.10
C THR A 119 -4.68 -3.38 8.14
N GLU A 120 -5.10 -3.41 9.42
CA GLU A 120 -4.33 -4.08 10.48
C GLU A 120 -4.18 -5.58 10.18
N LEU A 121 -5.26 -6.28 9.83
CA LEU A 121 -5.23 -7.69 9.44
C LEU A 121 -4.39 -7.96 8.18
N MET A 122 -4.37 -7.02 7.23
CA MET A 122 -3.48 -7.09 6.07
C MET A 122 -2.01 -7.04 6.49
N LEU A 123 -1.65 -6.19 7.45
CA LEU A 123 -0.29 -6.13 7.98
C LEU A 123 0.07 -7.38 8.81
N VAL A 124 -0.88 -7.94 9.57
CA VAL A 124 -0.71 -9.25 10.23
C VAL A 124 -0.36 -10.33 9.22
N TYR A 125 -1.13 -10.43 8.13
CA TYR A 125 -0.90 -11.40 7.07
C TYR A 125 0.46 -11.19 6.39
N LEU A 126 0.80 -9.94 6.01
CA LEU A 126 2.09 -9.61 5.39
C LEU A 126 3.28 -9.91 6.32
N ALA A 127 3.17 -9.57 7.59
CA ALA A 127 4.19 -9.87 8.59
C ALA A 127 4.43 -11.37 8.70
N ALA A 128 3.36 -12.17 8.73
CA ALA A 128 3.48 -13.63 8.79
C ALA A 128 4.14 -14.21 7.53
N ARG A 129 3.82 -13.69 6.33
CA ARG A 129 4.52 -14.07 5.08
C ARG A 129 6.02 -13.77 5.12
N LEU A 130 6.41 -12.71 5.83
CA LEU A 130 7.79 -12.30 6.02
C LEU A 130 8.48 -13.03 7.18
N GLY A 131 7.80 -13.96 7.84
CA GLY A 131 8.33 -14.73 8.98
C GLY A 131 8.47 -13.89 10.26
N THR A 132 7.63 -12.86 10.42
CA THR A 132 7.62 -11.97 11.60
C THR A 132 6.18 -11.72 12.08
N ASN A 133 6.00 -10.78 13.00
CA ASN A 133 4.70 -10.27 13.45
C ASN A 133 4.60 -8.76 13.17
N THR A 134 3.42 -8.16 13.35
CA THR A 134 3.20 -6.74 13.02
C THR A 134 4.17 -5.80 13.74
N ALA A 135 4.45 -6.05 15.03
CA ALA A 135 5.41 -5.26 15.78
C ALA A 135 6.84 -5.37 15.21
N GLY A 136 7.26 -6.57 14.81
CA GLY A 136 8.54 -6.81 14.18
C GLY A 136 8.63 -6.23 12.77
N LEU A 137 7.55 -6.28 11.99
CA LEU A 137 7.46 -5.68 10.66
C LEU A 137 7.61 -4.15 10.75
N ILE A 138 6.82 -3.49 11.60
CA ILE A 138 6.80 -2.04 11.74
C ILE A 138 8.08 -1.55 12.44
N GLY A 139 8.48 -2.18 13.55
CA GLY A 139 9.65 -1.76 14.33
C GLY A 139 10.97 -1.86 13.58
N ASN A 140 11.08 -2.76 12.59
CA ASN A 140 12.28 -2.90 11.76
C ASN A 140 12.08 -2.39 10.32
N PHE A 141 10.95 -1.75 10.02
CA PHE A 141 10.58 -1.34 8.67
C PHE A 141 11.64 -0.45 8.00
N GLN A 142 12.10 0.60 8.69
CA GLN A 142 13.08 1.55 8.14
C GLN A 142 14.48 0.94 7.96
N GLY A 143 14.83 -0.09 8.74
CA GLY A 143 16.12 -0.78 8.67
C GLY A 143 16.16 -2.00 7.75
N SER A 144 15.01 -2.42 7.18
CA SER A 144 14.88 -3.67 6.43
C SER A 144 14.45 -3.43 4.99
N ALA A 145 15.41 -3.51 4.05
CA ALA A 145 15.12 -3.44 2.62
C ALA A 145 14.18 -4.56 2.15
N ARG A 146 14.18 -5.72 2.82
CA ARG A 146 13.23 -6.80 2.54
C ARG A 146 11.80 -6.39 2.86
N PHE A 147 11.58 -5.76 4.02
CA PHE A 147 10.24 -5.31 4.43
C PHE A 147 9.77 -4.16 3.55
N GLN A 148 10.65 -3.19 3.27
CA GLN A 148 10.36 -2.09 2.34
C GLN A 148 9.97 -2.61 0.96
N ARG A 149 10.74 -3.55 0.37
CA ARG A 149 10.43 -4.11 -0.95
C ARG A 149 9.09 -4.83 -0.97
N ALA A 150 8.81 -5.66 0.03
CA ALA A 150 7.54 -6.38 0.11
C ALA A 150 6.34 -5.45 0.27
N MET A 151 6.46 -4.41 1.10
CA MET A 151 5.40 -3.42 1.34
C MET A 151 5.26 -2.41 0.19
N ASN A 152 6.28 -2.25 -0.65
CA ASN A 152 6.22 -1.35 -1.82
C ASN A 152 5.71 -2.03 -3.09
N ASP A 153 5.58 -3.36 -3.08
CA ASP A 153 5.15 -4.13 -4.25
C ASP A 153 3.61 -4.18 -4.31
N PRO A 154 2.98 -3.54 -5.31
CA PRO A 154 1.52 -3.50 -5.40
C PRO A 154 0.88 -4.88 -5.58
N GLY A 155 1.59 -5.83 -6.22
CA GLY A 155 1.12 -7.19 -6.41
C GLY A 155 1.07 -7.96 -5.09
N ILE A 156 2.10 -7.82 -4.25
CA ILE A 156 2.13 -8.39 -2.90
C ILE A 156 1.02 -7.80 -2.03
N VAL A 157 0.82 -6.47 -2.07
CA VAL A 157 -0.22 -5.78 -1.30
C VAL A 157 -1.63 -6.16 -1.77
N GLN A 158 -1.86 -6.24 -3.08
CA GLN A 158 -3.16 -6.66 -3.62
C GLN A 158 -3.47 -8.13 -3.30
N ALA A 159 -2.47 -9.01 -3.35
CA ALA A 159 -2.62 -10.40 -2.93
C ALA A 159 -2.96 -10.50 -1.44
N ALA A 160 -2.35 -9.66 -0.59
CA ALA A 160 -2.66 -9.59 0.83
C ALA A 160 -4.10 -9.13 1.10
N GLN A 161 -4.57 -8.07 0.43
CA GLN A 161 -5.98 -7.64 0.53
C GLN A 161 -6.94 -8.77 0.15
N SER A 162 -6.65 -9.45 -0.97
CA SER A 162 -7.48 -10.56 -1.47
C SER A 162 -7.50 -11.75 -0.49
N ALA A 163 -6.36 -12.05 0.13
CA ALA A 163 -6.25 -13.09 1.15
C ALA A 163 -7.03 -12.73 2.41
N VAL A 164 -6.97 -11.48 2.86
CA VAL A 164 -7.75 -10.99 4.01
C VAL A 164 -9.24 -11.16 3.76
N VAL A 165 -9.73 -10.63 2.63
CA VAL A 165 -11.15 -10.74 2.24
C VAL A 165 -11.57 -12.21 2.18
N THR A 166 -10.83 -13.05 1.47
CA THR A 166 -11.20 -14.46 1.28
C THR A 166 -11.26 -15.23 2.61
N ASN A 167 -10.25 -15.07 3.48
CA ASN A 167 -10.21 -15.76 4.76
C ASN A 167 -11.34 -15.29 5.69
N LEU A 168 -11.62 -13.98 5.73
CA LEU A 168 -12.70 -13.44 6.54
C LEU A 168 -14.08 -13.86 6.03
N GLN A 169 -14.30 -13.84 4.71
CA GLN A 169 -15.54 -14.33 4.09
C GLN A 169 -15.80 -15.79 4.47
N GLN A 170 -14.80 -16.65 4.37
CA GLN A 170 -14.92 -18.07 4.68
C GLN A 170 -15.15 -18.33 6.17
N ARG A 171 -14.43 -17.63 7.06
CA ARG A 171 -14.48 -17.86 8.50
C ARG A 171 -15.71 -17.26 9.18
N TYR A 172 -16.15 -16.09 8.71
CA TYR A 172 -17.18 -15.28 9.37
C TYR A 172 -18.48 -15.18 8.57
N ALA A 173 -18.54 -15.78 7.37
CA ALA A 173 -19.71 -15.74 6.48
C ALA A 173 -20.18 -14.30 6.15
N VAL A 174 -19.24 -13.35 6.11
CA VAL A 174 -19.48 -11.96 5.70
C VAL A 174 -19.34 -11.86 4.19
N ALA A 175 -20.17 -11.05 3.53
CA ALA A 175 -19.99 -10.67 2.13
C ALA A 175 -19.44 -9.23 2.09
N PHE A 176 -18.30 -9.05 1.42
CA PHE A 176 -17.67 -7.73 1.33
C PHE A 176 -18.19 -6.99 0.10
N ALA A 177 -18.70 -5.79 0.29
CA ALA A 177 -19.07 -4.87 -0.78
C ALA A 177 -17.82 -4.27 -1.45
N THR A 178 -16.74 -4.07 -0.69
CA THR A 178 -15.53 -3.37 -1.15
C THR A 178 -14.26 -4.16 -0.81
N PRO A 179 -13.85 -5.12 -1.66
CA PRO A 179 -12.64 -5.91 -1.42
C PRO A 179 -11.32 -5.10 -1.39
N ALA A 180 -11.31 -3.92 -2.01
CA ALA A 180 -10.17 -3.00 -2.03
C ALA A 180 -10.22 -1.99 -0.86
N PHE A 181 -10.35 -2.49 0.36
CA PHE A 181 -10.53 -1.69 1.59
C PHE A 181 -9.36 -0.75 1.88
N LEU A 182 -8.15 -1.08 1.42
CA LEU A 182 -6.96 -0.27 1.67
C LEU A 182 -7.06 1.10 1.00
N THR A 183 -7.48 1.14 -0.27
CA THR A 183 -7.35 2.33 -1.11
C THR A 183 -8.68 2.97 -1.50
N THR A 184 -9.81 2.30 -1.25
CA THR A 184 -11.13 2.84 -1.60
C THR A 184 -11.52 3.95 -0.64
N PRO A 185 -11.70 5.21 -1.10
CA PRO A 185 -12.19 6.26 -0.23
C PRO A 185 -13.58 5.92 0.31
N PHE A 186 -13.83 6.21 1.58
CA PHE A 186 -15.15 6.01 2.17
C PHE A 186 -15.44 7.04 3.26
N THR A 187 -16.73 7.19 3.56
CA THR A 187 -17.24 8.02 4.66
C THR A 187 -17.88 7.10 5.69
N VAL A 188 -17.57 7.32 6.97
CA VAL A 188 -18.19 6.57 8.07
C VAL A 188 -19.71 6.75 8.06
N GLY A 189 -20.44 5.67 8.33
CA GLY A 189 -21.89 5.56 8.28
C GLY A 189 -22.46 5.37 6.87
N GLN A 190 -21.64 5.14 5.85
CA GLN A 190 -22.10 4.87 4.48
C GLN A 190 -21.84 3.42 4.05
N PRO A 191 -22.63 2.88 3.11
CA PRO A 191 -22.32 1.59 2.50
C PRO A 191 -20.92 1.56 1.86
N GLY A 192 -20.36 0.37 1.70
CA GLY A 192 -19.00 0.16 1.20
C GLY A 192 -18.09 -0.32 2.31
N VAL A 193 -16.88 0.22 2.42
CA VAL A 193 -15.88 -0.18 3.43
C VAL A 193 -16.45 -0.14 4.85
N ASP A 194 -17.15 0.94 5.24
CA ASP A 194 -17.70 1.04 6.60
C ASP A 194 -18.81 0.00 6.87
N GLY A 195 -19.65 -0.29 5.87
CA GLY A 195 -20.62 -1.38 5.96
C GLY A 195 -19.96 -2.77 6.09
N ASP A 196 -18.80 -2.97 5.47
CA ASP A 196 -18.00 -4.19 5.63
C ASP A 196 -17.40 -4.27 7.05
N LEU A 197 -16.95 -3.15 7.63
CA LEU A 197 -16.51 -3.06 9.03
C LEU A 197 -17.65 -3.40 10.00
N ASP A 198 -18.85 -2.86 9.79
CA ASP A 198 -20.03 -3.18 10.60
C ASP A 198 -20.38 -4.67 10.53
N ALA A 199 -20.31 -5.26 9.35
CA ALA A 199 -20.57 -6.69 9.16
C ALA A 199 -19.52 -7.56 9.88
N LEU A 200 -18.24 -7.16 9.82
CA LEU A 200 -17.15 -7.83 10.53
C LEU A 200 -17.28 -7.73 12.05
N ALA A 201 -17.61 -6.54 12.57
CA ALA A 201 -17.87 -6.34 14.00
C ALA A 201 -19.04 -7.21 14.47
N LYS A 202 -20.15 -7.22 13.73
CA LYS A 202 -21.31 -8.06 14.03
C LYS A 202 -21.00 -9.56 13.99
N ALA A 203 -20.08 -9.99 13.11
CA ALA A 203 -19.65 -11.37 13.01
C ALA A 203 -18.59 -11.77 14.06
N GLY A 204 -18.09 -10.82 14.86
CA GLY A 204 -17.06 -11.05 15.88
C GLY A 204 -15.64 -11.14 15.32
N ALA A 205 -15.38 -10.57 14.15
CA ALA A 205 -14.03 -10.43 13.60
C ALA A 205 -13.32 -9.15 14.12
N ILE A 206 -14.09 -8.21 14.67
CA ILE A 206 -13.61 -6.98 15.33
C ILE A 206 -14.15 -7.01 16.76
N ASP A 207 -13.29 -6.75 17.74
CA ASP A 207 -13.62 -6.74 19.16
C ASP A 207 -14.32 -5.43 19.58
N ALA A 208 -14.73 -5.37 20.86
CA ALA A 208 -15.44 -4.21 21.40
C ALA A 208 -14.60 -2.91 21.45
N ASN A 209 -13.28 -3.00 21.32
CA ASN A 209 -12.38 -1.84 21.27
C ASN A 209 -12.11 -1.38 19.83
N GLY A 210 -12.75 -2.02 18.84
CA GLY A 210 -12.53 -1.72 17.44
C GLY A 210 -11.24 -2.33 16.88
N MET A 211 -10.62 -3.29 17.58
CA MET A 211 -9.41 -3.98 17.10
C MET A 211 -9.79 -5.33 16.47
N PRO A 212 -8.99 -5.90 15.56
CA PRO A 212 -9.24 -7.25 15.08
C PRO A 212 -9.29 -8.26 16.23
N ASP A 213 -10.31 -9.11 16.24
CA ASP A 213 -10.45 -10.19 17.23
C ASP A 213 -9.27 -11.18 17.16
N ALA A 214 -8.90 -11.78 18.29
CA ALA A 214 -7.77 -12.70 18.37
C ALA A 214 -7.90 -13.90 17.41
N ALA A 215 -9.11 -14.38 17.15
CA ALA A 215 -9.35 -15.44 16.18
C ALA A 215 -9.10 -14.96 14.73
N ALA A 216 -9.44 -13.72 14.40
CA ALA A 216 -9.15 -13.12 13.11
C ALA A 216 -7.63 -12.94 12.93
N VAL A 217 -6.95 -12.40 13.94
CA VAL A 217 -5.48 -12.27 13.94
C VAL A 217 -4.80 -13.63 13.75
N SER A 218 -5.24 -14.65 14.49
CA SER A 218 -4.69 -16.01 14.37
C SER A 218 -4.92 -16.62 13.00
N LEU A 219 -6.13 -16.44 12.43
CA LEU A 219 -6.46 -16.89 11.08
C LEU A 219 -5.51 -16.27 10.04
N LEU A 220 -5.34 -14.95 10.06
CA LEU A 220 -4.52 -14.26 9.07
C LEU A 220 -3.02 -14.49 9.27
N THR A 221 -2.59 -14.70 10.51
CA THR A 221 -1.21 -15.15 10.80
C THR A 221 -0.93 -16.51 10.18
N GLN A 222 -1.83 -17.49 10.37
CA GLN A 222 -1.67 -18.83 9.79
C GLN A 222 -1.72 -18.81 8.27
N ALA A 223 -2.67 -18.06 7.69
CA ALA A 223 -2.80 -17.91 6.25
C ALA A 223 -1.54 -17.28 5.62
N GLY A 224 -0.96 -16.26 6.27
CA GLY A 224 0.28 -15.63 5.80
C GLY A 224 1.50 -16.55 5.94
N ALA A 225 1.63 -17.26 7.06
CA ALA A 225 2.73 -18.20 7.27
C ALA A 225 2.71 -19.37 6.25
N ALA A 226 1.54 -19.74 5.74
CA ALA A 226 1.39 -20.76 4.70
C ALA A 226 1.85 -20.28 3.29
N GLN A 227 2.13 -18.98 3.11
CA GLN A 227 2.48 -18.37 1.83
C GLN A 227 3.72 -17.45 1.94
N PRO A 228 4.89 -17.95 2.32
CA PRO A 228 6.07 -17.13 2.59
C PRO A 228 6.56 -16.33 1.37
N LEU A 229 7.23 -15.19 1.62
CA LEU A 229 7.88 -14.31 0.64
C LEU A 229 9.39 -14.53 0.54
#